data_AF-A0A2N7HT66-F1
#
_entry.id   AF-A0A2N7HT66-F1
#
_cell.length_a   1.000
_cell.length_b   1.000
_cell.length_c   1.000
_cell.angle_alpha   90.00
_cell.angle_beta   90.00
_cell.angle_gamma   90.00
#
_symmetry.space_group_name_H-M   'P 1'
#
loop_
_entity.id
_entity.type
_entity.pdbx_description
1 polymer ?
#
loop_
_entity_poly.entity_id
_entity_poly.type
_entity_poly.pdbx_seq_one_letter_code
_entity_poly.pdbx_strand_id
1 'polypeptide(L)'
;MSSVQNTPSQRIASIELGRVIAILAIIGLHGQMALTYWQINDVPWIGYILNQTARFAVPLFFLISGYLIQPKLVSSPWETVINYSKPLLKVWVVWSIICLAVPFNLARVEELGYLGERQGYWGFLMSTPLNSFLEGGLVHLWFIPALVFAVLIIALMVEMNLDKLLLPLAAALYIYGVLAGSYTSLTGLEAPFFTRNGPFFSTLIVTLGFLIRQHQWKVSSAKALGLIALGMGIHFAEAAWLSKFDIAFNIHDLLFGTALWGMGTFMWLLANPNVGNYGWVRAISNRMLGIYVSHLLIIILLFNVCGVLGITELAKDVTVFFGTVLLSFGLVVVIEKSPLRHMLLR
;
A
#
# COMPACT_ATOMS: atom_id res chain seq x y z
N MET A 1 14.36 -41.13 0.81
CA MET A 1 14.94 -40.05 -0.02
C MET A 1 14.00 -39.80 -1.20
N SER A 2 12.95 -39.01 -0.98
CA SER A 2 12.07 -38.52 -2.06
C SER A 2 12.58 -37.15 -2.46
N SER A 3 13.05 -37.06 -3.70
CA SER A 3 13.51 -35.82 -4.34
C SER A 3 12.39 -34.77 -4.30
N VAL A 4 12.55 -33.75 -3.44
CA VAL A 4 11.79 -32.51 -3.56
C VAL A 4 12.24 -31.86 -4.86
N GLN A 5 11.50 -32.12 -5.92
CA GLN A 5 11.61 -31.34 -7.15
C GLN A 5 11.26 -29.90 -6.78
N ASN A 6 12.27 -29.03 -6.83
CA ASN A 6 12.10 -27.58 -6.81
C ASN A 6 11.33 -27.18 -8.07
N THR A 7 10.00 -27.28 -8.03
CA THR A 7 9.15 -26.66 -9.04
C THR A 7 9.37 -25.16 -8.92
N PRO A 8 9.81 -24.44 -9.97
CA PRO A 8 9.87 -22.98 -9.91
C PRO A 8 8.49 -22.49 -9.51
N SER A 9 8.43 -21.66 -8.46
CA SER A 9 7.20 -21.03 -7.95
C SER A 9 6.28 -20.65 -9.11
N GLN A 10 5.22 -21.44 -9.31
CA GLN A 10 4.23 -21.19 -10.36
C GLN A 10 3.56 -19.86 -10.02
N ARG A 11 3.89 -18.82 -10.78
CA ARG A 11 3.26 -17.51 -10.61
C ARG A 11 1.78 -17.61 -10.99
N ILE A 12 0.92 -17.13 -10.10
CA ILE A 12 -0.53 -17.09 -10.32
C ILE A 12 -0.84 -15.81 -11.10
N ALA A 13 -1.29 -15.93 -12.36
CA ALA A 13 -1.47 -14.79 -13.26
C ALA A 13 -2.46 -13.76 -12.71
N SER A 14 -3.52 -14.21 -12.06
CA SER A 14 -4.50 -13.33 -11.43
C SER A 14 -3.91 -12.51 -10.28
N ILE A 15 -3.05 -13.08 -9.44
CA ILE A 15 -2.35 -12.33 -8.38
C ILE A 15 -1.51 -11.21 -9.01
N GLU A 16 -0.80 -11.49 -10.10
CA GLU A 16 0.00 -10.50 -10.80
C GLU A 16 -0.86 -9.38 -11.40
N LEU A 17 -2.01 -9.72 -11.99
CA LEU A 17 -2.99 -8.73 -12.45
C LEU A 17 -3.52 -7.89 -11.30
N GLY A 18 -3.88 -8.51 -10.18
CA GLY A 18 -4.37 -7.82 -8.98
C GLY A 18 -3.38 -6.78 -8.47
N ARG A 19 -2.08 -7.11 -8.45
CA ARG A 19 -1.01 -6.16 -8.08
C ARG A 19 -0.94 -4.99 -9.05
N VAL A 20 -1.10 -5.24 -10.35
CA VAL A 20 -1.10 -4.17 -11.38
C VAL A 20 -2.32 -3.26 -11.22
N ILE A 21 -3.52 -3.81 -11.04
CA ILE A 21 -4.72 -3.00 -10.80
C ILE A 21 -4.59 -2.20 -9.50
N ALA A 22 -4.07 -2.81 -8.43
CA ALA A 22 -3.86 -2.14 -7.16
C ALA A 22 -2.88 -0.96 -7.25
N ILE A 23 -1.75 -1.11 -7.94
CA ILE A 23 -0.80 0.01 -8.08
C ILE A 23 -1.37 1.13 -8.96
N LEU A 24 -2.15 0.81 -9.99
CA LEU A 24 -2.85 1.81 -10.79
C LEU A 24 -3.88 2.58 -9.94
N ALA A 25 -4.64 1.89 -9.10
CA ALA A 25 -5.57 2.54 -8.16
C ALA A 25 -4.83 3.46 -7.17
N ILE A 26 -3.68 3.04 -6.64
CA ILE A 26 -2.82 3.86 -5.76
C ILE A 26 -2.29 5.10 -6.48
N ILE A 27 -1.86 4.97 -7.74
CA ILE A 27 -1.41 6.11 -8.56
C ILE A 27 -2.56 7.11 -8.76
N GLY A 28 -3.78 6.63 -9.04
CA GLY A 28 -4.97 7.50 -9.14
C GLY A 28 -5.28 8.23 -7.82
N LEU A 29 -5.21 7.50 -6.70
CA LEU A 29 -5.42 8.06 -5.36
C LEU A 29 -4.40 9.17 -5.04
N HIS A 30 -3.11 8.89 -5.22
CA HIS A 30 -2.05 9.87 -4.93
C HIS A 30 -1.98 11.00 -5.95
N GLY A 31 -2.43 10.76 -7.18
CA GLY A 31 -2.59 11.79 -8.22
C GLY A 31 -3.73 12.77 -7.93
N GLN A 32 -4.46 12.61 -6.83
CA GLN A 32 -5.58 13.47 -6.43
C GLN A 32 -6.71 13.51 -7.47
N MET A 33 -6.98 12.36 -8.08
CA MET A 33 -7.92 12.26 -9.19
C MET A 33 -9.32 12.77 -8.81
N ALA A 34 -9.85 13.68 -9.63
CA ALA A 34 -11.14 14.34 -9.51
C ALA A 34 -11.38 15.08 -8.18
N LEU A 35 -10.31 15.53 -7.48
CA LEU A 35 -10.45 16.34 -6.26
C LEU A 35 -10.58 17.84 -6.51
N THR A 36 -10.33 18.31 -7.74
CA THR A 36 -10.29 19.75 -8.08
C THR A 36 -11.41 20.22 -9.02
N TYR A 37 -12.26 19.31 -9.48
CA TYR A 37 -13.35 19.59 -10.43
C TYR A 37 -14.55 18.66 -10.18
N TRP A 38 -15.67 18.90 -10.87
CA TRP A 38 -16.95 18.20 -10.66
C TRP A 38 -17.44 18.24 -9.21
N GLN A 39 -17.30 19.42 -8.58
CA GLN A 39 -17.77 19.64 -7.22
C GLN A 39 -19.30 19.73 -7.20
N ILE A 40 -19.92 19.09 -6.21
CA ILE A 40 -21.35 19.17 -5.93
C ILE A 40 -21.46 19.73 -4.51
N ASN A 41 -22.05 20.93 -4.39
CA ASN A 41 -22.07 21.70 -3.14
C ASN A 41 -20.66 21.89 -2.55
N ASP A 42 -19.71 22.34 -3.38
CA ASP A 42 -18.29 22.54 -3.02
C ASP A 42 -17.53 21.30 -2.55
N VAL A 43 -18.13 20.10 -2.72
CA VAL A 43 -17.50 18.82 -2.36
C VAL A 43 -17.19 18.00 -3.61
N PRO A 44 -15.93 17.54 -3.81
CA PRO A 44 -15.55 16.71 -4.94
C PRO A 44 -15.92 15.23 -4.71
N TRP A 45 -17.23 14.93 -4.69
CA TRP A 45 -17.74 13.58 -4.39
C TRP A 45 -17.18 12.50 -5.30
N ILE A 46 -16.96 12.80 -6.59
CA ILE A 46 -16.36 11.83 -7.52
C ILE A 46 -14.93 11.47 -7.07
N GLY A 47 -14.09 12.46 -6.76
CA GLY A 47 -12.74 12.20 -6.25
C GLY A 47 -12.74 11.50 -4.89
N TYR A 48 -13.71 11.81 -4.02
CA TYR A 48 -13.88 11.13 -2.72
C TYR A 48 -14.24 9.65 -2.89
N ILE A 49 -15.16 9.34 -3.80
CA ILE A 49 -15.53 7.95 -4.12
C ILE A 49 -14.35 7.23 -4.76
N LEU A 50 -13.67 7.83 -5.74
CA LEU A 50 -12.49 7.23 -6.37
C LEU A 50 -11.37 6.94 -5.36
N ASN A 51 -11.13 7.85 -4.42
CA ASN A 51 -10.19 7.67 -3.33
C ASN A 51 -10.57 6.44 -2.48
N GLN A 52 -11.82 6.36 -2.01
CA GLN A 52 -12.27 5.24 -1.19
C GLN A 52 -12.33 3.92 -1.98
N THR A 53 -12.67 3.96 -3.28
CA THR A 53 -12.63 2.80 -4.18
C THR A 53 -11.20 2.26 -4.41
N ALA A 54 -10.15 3.03 -4.13
CA ALA A 54 -8.78 2.54 -4.21
C ALA A 54 -8.29 1.84 -2.92
N ARG A 55 -9.04 1.90 -1.81
CA ARG A 55 -8.56 1.43 -0.49
C ARG A 55 -8.39 -0.08 -0.34
N PHE A 56 -8.87 -0.90 -1.28
CA PHE A 56 -8.56 -2.34 -1.31
C PHE A 56 -7.10 -2.65 -1.69
N ALA A 57 -6.42 -1.71 -2.36
CA ALA A 57 -5.13 -1.96 -3.01
C ALA A 57 -4.04 -2.36 -2.00
N VAL A 58 -3.87 -1.59 -0.92
CA VAL A 58 -2.88 -1.88 0.12
C VAL A 58 -3.19 -3.19 0.87
N PRO A 59 -4.45 -3.45 1.31
CA PRO A 59 -4.81 -4.76 1.85
C PRO A 59 -4.46 -5.93 0.91
N LEU A 60 -4.67 -5.78 -0.39
CA LEU A 60 -4.33 -6.82 -1.36
C LEU A 60 -2.83 -7.12 -1.36
N PHE A 61 -1.96 -6.11 -1.30
CA PHE A 61 -0.51 -6.32 -1.20
C PHE A 61 -0.10 -7.03 0.10
N PHE A 62 -0.72 -6.69 1.23
CA PHE A 62 -0.47 -7.38 2.50
C PHE A 62 -0.92 -8.86 2.46
N LEU A 63 -2.11 -9.15 1.92
CA LEU A 63 -2.62 -10.53 1.74
C LEU A 63 -1.69 -11.36 0.86
N ILE A 64 -1.26 -10.81 -0.28
CA ILE A 64 -0.33 -11.49 -1.19
C ILE A 64 1.00 -11.76 -0.48
N SER A 65 1.52 -10.78 0.28
CA SER A 65 2.77 -10.94 1.01
C SER A 65 2.69 -12.08 2.03
N GLY A 66 1.63 -12.10 2.84
CA GLY A 66 1.38 -13.17 3.82
C GLY A 66 1.23 -14.54 3.18
N TYR A 67 0.47 -14.63 2.08
CA TYR A 67 0.25 -15.87 1.34
C TYR A 67 1.56 -16.45 0.76
N LEU A 68 2.39 -15.59 0.17
CA LEU A 68 3.63 -16.02 -0.48
C LEU A 68 4.75 -16.34 0.51
N ILE A 69 4.83 -15.64 1.64
CA ILE A 69 5.90 -15.86 2.64
C ILE A 69 5.63 -17.07 3.53
N GLN A 70 4.37 -17.46 3.73
CA GLN A 70 3.96 -18.47 4.70
C GLN A 70 4.77 -19.78 4.69
N PRO A 71 5.05 -20.43 3.54
CA PRO A 71 5.74 -21.72 3.56
C PRO A 71 7.16 -21.63 4.15
N LYS A 72 7.84 -20.51 3.88
CA LYS A 72 9.20 -20.25 4.40
C LYS A 72 9.17 -19.83 5.86
N LEU A 73 8.18 -19.00 6.21
CA LEU A 73 8.04 -18.47 7.56
C LEU A 73 7.72 -19.57 8.58
N VAL A 74 7.03 -20.65 8.18
CA VAL A 74 6.81 -21.83 9.03
C VAL A 74 8.05 -22.72 9.11
N SER A 75 8.82 -22.86 8.03
CA SER A 75 9.99 -23.76 8.01
C SER A 75 11.21 -23.19 8.73
N SER A 76 11.44 -21.89 8.60
CA SER A 76 12.59 -21.20 9.18
C SER A 76 12.23 -19.74 9.49
N PRO A 77 11.53 -19.48 10.62
CA PRO A 77 10.96 -18.17 10.93
C PRO A 77 12.00 -17.05 10.91
N TRP A 78 13.08 -17.18 11.68
CA TRP A 78 14.08 -16.13 11.81
C TRP A 78 14.91 -15.87 10.56
N GLU A 79 15.34 -16.93 9.89
CA GLU A 79 16.04 -16.82 8.61
C GLU A 79 15.14 -16.12 7.57
N THR A 80 13.85 -16.47 7.54
CA THR A 80 12.88 -15.87 6.64
C THR A 80 12.67 -14.39 6.95
N VAL A 81 12.51 -14.01 8.22
CA VAL A 81 12.37 -12.59 8.62
C VAL A 81 13.58 -11.79 8.16
N ILE A 82 14.81 -12.27 8.41
CA ILE A 82 16.03 -11.55 8.05
C ILE A 82 16.13 -11.41 6.52
N ASN A 83 15.98 -12.51 5.79
CA ASN A 83 16.13 -12.54 4.34
C ASN A 83 15.02 -11.80 3.60
N TYR A 84 13.83 -11.71 4.19
CA TYR A 84 12.70 -10.96 3.63
C TYR A 84 12.78 -9.47 3.96
N SER A 85 13.04 -9.13 5.22
CA SER A 85 12.94 -7.74 5.71
C SER A 85 14.19 -6.91 5.41
N LYS A 86 15.39 -7.47 5.48
CA LYS A 86 16.64 -6.74 5.22
C LYS A 86 16.69 -6.04 3.84
N PRO A 87 16.40 -6.72 2.71
CA PRO A 87 16.40 -6.04 1.40
C PRO A 87 15.32 -4.95 1.32
N LEU A 88 14.13 -5.20 1.88
CA LEU A 88 13.04 -4.21 1.89
C LEU A 88 13.40 -2.97 2.69
N LEU A 89 13.96 -3.14 3.89
CA LEU A 89 14.40 -2.03 4.74
C LEU A 89 15.54 -1.24 4.09
N LYS A 90 16.47 -1.90 3.41
CA LYS A 90 17.52 -1.21 2.66
C LYS A 90 16.94 -0.33 1.55
N VAL A 91 16.01 -0.86 0.76
CA VAL A 91 15.28 -0.09 -0.26
C VAL A 91 14.52 1.07 0.39
N TRP A 92 13.83 0.82 1.50
CA TRP A 92 13.11 1.87 2.26
C TRP A 92 14.04 2.99 2.74
N VAL A 93 15.23 2.68 3.28
CA VAL A 93 16.22 3.69 3.71
C VAL A 93 16.69 4.51 2.51
N VAL A 94 17.10 3.86 1.42
CA VAL A 94 17.63 4.55 0.24
C VAL A 94 16.59 5.48 -0.37
N TRP A 95 15.36 5.00 -0.57
CA TRP A 95 14.29 5.84 -1.11
C TRP A 95 13.81 6.92 -0.14
N SER A 96 13.88 6.68 1.17
CA SER A 96 13.64 7.72 2.17
C SER A 96 14.65 8.85 2.03
N ILE A 97 15.95 8.54 1.91
CA ILE A 97 17.00 9.55 1.71
C ILE A 97 16.74 10.35 0.42
N ILE A 98 16.41 9.66 -0.68
CA ILE A 98 16.07 10.34 -1.94
C ILE A 98 14.88 11.28 -1.75
N CYS A 99 13.80 10.82 -1.13
CA CYS A 99 12.61 11.66 -0.90
C CYS A 99 12.90 12.85 0.02
N LEU A 100 13.77 12.69 1.01
CA LEU A 100 14.17 13.77 1.89
C LEU A 100 14.98 14.84 1.17
N ALA A 101 15.80 14.44 0.19
CA ALA A 101 16.67 15.32 -0.59
C ALA A 101 15.98 16.00 -1.79
N VAL A 102 14.94 15.39 -2.37
CA VAL A 102 14.27 15.97 -3.55
C VAL A 102 13.31 17.09 -3.11
N PRO A 103 13.37 18.29 -3.72
CA PRO A 103 12.39 19.35 -3.46
C PRO A 103 11.02 18.99 -4.03
N PHE A 104 9.95 19.37 -3.34
CA PHE A 104 8.59 19.02 -3.74
C PHE A 104 7.87 20.15 -4.49
N ASN A 105 8.32 21.39 -4.33
CA ASN A 105 7.77 22.55 -5.01
C ASN A 105 8.86 23.42 -5.66
N LEU A 106 9.04 23.29 -6.98
CA LEU A 106 10.07 24.00 -7.74
C LEU A 106 9.84 25.51 -7.80
N ALA A 107 8.59 25.98 -7.80
CA ALA A 107 8.29 27.41 -7.73
C ALA A 107 8.76 28.01 -6.40
N ARG A 108 8.60 27.28 -5.29
CA ARG A 108 9.11 27.69 -3.99
C ARG A 108 10.64 27.61 -3.89
N VAL A 109 11.28 26.69 -4.63
CA VAL A 109 12.75 26.68 -4.77
C VAL A 109 13.23 27.94 -5.48
N GLU A 110 12.51 28.42 -6.50
CA GLU A 110 12.83 29.67 -7.19
C GLU A 110 12.67 30.88 -6.25
N GLU A 111 11.60 30.92 -5.46
CA GLU A 111 11.30 32.04 -4.55
C GLU A 111 12.22 32.09 -3.31
N LEU A 112 12.46 30.94 -2.67
CA LEU A 112 13.07 30.85 -1.34
C LEU A 112 14.41 30.07 -1.32
N GLY A 113 14.83 29.51 -2.45
CA GLY A 113 15.95 28.59 -2.55
C GLY A 113 15.62 27.18 -2.06
N TYR A 114 16.53 26.24 -2.32
CA TYR A 114 16.38 24.82 -1.94
C TYR A 114 16.12 24.64 -0.44
N LEU A 115 16.92 25.30 0.43
CA LEU A 115 16.76 25.17 1.87
C LEU A 115 15.44 25.76 2.36
N GLY A 116 14.98 26.87 1.78
CA GLY A 116 13.70 27.49 2.13
C GLY A 116 12.49 26.63 1.77
N GLU A 117 12.56 25.85 0.68
CA GLU A 117 11.53 24.88 0.32
C GLU A 117 11.55 23.65 1.25
N ARG A 118 12.74 23.10 1.55
CA ARG A 118 12.88 21.88 2.36
C ARG A 118 12.61 22.08 3.84
N GLN A 119 12.93 23.25 4.40
CA GLN A 119 12.85 23.50 5.84
C GLN A 119 11.45 23.22 6.41
N GLY A 120 10.39 23.57 5.67
CA GLY A 120 9.01 23.30 6.10
C GLY A 120 8.71 21.81 6.23
N TYR A 121 9.10 21.01 5.24
CA TYR A 121 8.88 19.56 5.27
C TYR A 121 9.73 18.86 6.33
N TRP A 122 11.01 19.20 6.45
CA TRP A 122 11.86 18.66 7.50
C TRP A 122 11.38 19.05 8.90
N GLY A 123 10.89 20.30 9.06
CA GLY A 123 10.24 20.76 10.29
C GLY A 123 9.00 19.94 10.64
N PHE A 124 8.14 19.66 9.66
CA PHE A 124 6.98 18.78 9.84
C PHE A 124 7.40 17.38 10.31
N LEU A 125 8.40 16.77 9.67
CA LEU A 125 8.89 15.45 10.08
C LEU A 125 9.48 15.43 11.49
N MET A 126 10.22 16.48 11.88
CA MET A 126 10.78 16.61 13.23
C MET A 126 9.69 16.80 14.29
N SER A 127 8.55 17.40 13.94
CA SER A 127 7.42 17.58 14.86
C SER A 127 6.68 16.27 15.18
N THR A 128 6.84 15.24 14.34
CA THR A 128 6.19 13.93 14.49
C THR A 128 7.21 12.78 14.36
N PRO A 129 8.26 12.74 15.21
CA PRO A 129 9.46 11.93 14.96
C PRO A 129 9.18 10.43 14.86
N LEU A 130 8.23 9.91 15.65
CA LEU A 130 7.86 8.50 15.61
C LEU A 130 7.11 8.14 14.32
N ASN A 131 6.21 9.01 13.85
CA ASN A 131 5.56 8.84 12.55
C ASN A 131 6.57 8.89 11.41
N SER A 132 7.45 9.89 11.41
CA SER A 132 8.49 10.07 10.41
C SER A 132 9.43 8.87 10.33
N PHE A 133 9.80 8.28 11.48
CA PHE A 133 10.61 7.07 11.52
C PHE A 133 9.90 5.85 10.90
N LEU A 134 8.61 5.69 11.16
CA LEU A 134 7.82 4.56 10.65
C LEU A 134 7.33 4.74 9.22
N GLU A 135 7.22 5.98 8.75
CA GLU A 135 6.79 6.33 7.40
C GLU A 135 7.98 6.33 6.44
N GLY A 136 9.06 6.99 6.82
CA GLY A 136 10.23 7.24 5.98
C GLY A 136 10.23 8.65 5.39
N GLY A 137 10.93 8.83 4.28
CA GLY A 137 11.12 10.15 3.66
C GLY A 137 9.93 10.67 2.87
N LEU A 138 8.88 9.87 2.67
CA LEU A 138 7.63 10.26 2.03
C LEU A 138 6.50 9.30 2.39
N VAL A 139 5.26 9.80 2.37
CA VAL A 139 4.11 9.12 2.95
C VAL A 139 3.89 7.69 2.47
N HIS A 140 4.01 7.38 1.18
CA HIS A 140 3.69 6.04 0.69
C HIS A 140 4.62 4.94 1.21
N LEU A 141 5.80 5.30 1.74
CA LEU A 141 6.83 4.34 2.15
C LEU A 141 6.48 3.57 3.43
N TRP A 142 5.48 4.00 4.20
CA TRP A 142 5.03 3.37 5.46
C TRP A 142 4.68 1.88 5.31
N PHE A 143 4.27 1.46 4.12
CA PHE A 143 3.87 0.07 3.86
C PHE A 143 5.02 -0.92 4.17
N ILE A 144 6.28 -0.55 3.90
CA ILE A 144 7.42 -1.45 4.13
C ILE A 144 7.63 -1.71 5.63
N PRO A 145 7.78 -0.70 6.51
CA PRO A 145 7.88 -0.93 7.95
C PRO A 145 6.67 -1.70 8.51
N ALA A 146 5.46 -1.34 8.12
CA ALA A 146 4.25 -2.05 8.54
C ALA A 146 4.26 -3.53 8.13
N LEU A 147 4.75 -3.86 6.92
CA LEU A 147 4.91 -5.24 6.46
C LEU A 147 5.95 -6.00 7.29
N VAL A 148 7.09 -5.37 7.59
CA VAL A 148 8.15 -5.95 8.41
C VAL A 148 7.65 -6.28 9.81
N PHE A 149 6.88 -5.37 10.43
CA PHE A 149 6.24 -5.63 11.72
C PHE A 149 5.32 -6.85 11.68
N ALA A 150 4.44 -6.94 10.68
CA ALA A 150 3.53 -8.07 10.54
C ALA A 150 4.29 -9.40 10.37
N VAL A 151 5.33 -9.43 9.52
CA VAL A 151 6.16 -10.62 9.31
C VAL A 151 6.90 -11.02 10.59
N LEU A 152 7.43 -10.05 11.33
CA LEU A 152 8.10 -10.28 12.61
C LEU A 152 7.15 -10.86 13.67
N ILE A 153 5.94 -10.29 13.79
CA ILE A 153 4.92 -10.78 14.73
C ILE A 153 4.51 -12.21 14.39
N ILE A 154 4.26 -12.50 13.12
CA ILE A 154 3.90 -13.87 12.69
C ILE A 154 5.06 -14.82 12.99
N ALA A 155 6.30 -14.46 12.66
CA ALA A 155 7.46 -15.31 12.94
C ALA A 155 7.64 -15.61 14.43
N LEU A 156 7.48 -14.61 15.30
CA LEU A 156 7.53 -14.77 16.75
C LEU A 156 6.45 -15.75 17.24
N MET A 157 5.21 -15.60 16.77
CA MET A 157 4.12 -16.50 17.15
C MET A 157 4.35 -17.94 16.67
N VAL A 158 4.86 -18.12 15.45
CA VAL A 158 5.22 -19.43 14.90
C VAL A 158 6.34 -20.08 15.70
N GLU A 159 7.43 -19.34 15.98
CA GLU A 159 8.58 -19.83 16.76
C GLU A 159 8.16 -20.26 18.18
N MET A 160 7.24 -19.50 18.79
CA MET A 160 6.71 -19.80 20.12
C MET A 160 5.63 -20.90 20.11
N ASN A 161 5.29 -21.48 18.95
CA ASN A 161 4.19 -22.44 18.77
C ASN A 161 2.81 -21.89 19.24
N LEU A 162 2.61 -20.58 19.09
CA LEU A 162 1.40 -19.85 19.46
C LEU A 162 0.52 -19.52 18.24
N ASP A 163 0.61 -20.31 17.16
CA ASP A 163 -0.10 -20.05 15.89
C ASP A 163 -1.62 -19.86 16.08
N LYS A 164 -2.21 -20.55 17.07
CA LYS A 164 -3.63 -20.44 17.42
C LYS A 164 -4.04 -19.05 17.93
N LEU A 165 -3.10 -18.30 18.52
CA LEU A 165 -3.33 -16.95 19.03
C LEU A 165 -3.06 -15.86 17.98
N LEU A 166 -2.50 -16.23 16.83
CA LEU A 166 -2.13 -15.28 15.79
C LEU A 166 -3.34 -14.49 15.27
N LEU A 167 -4.43 -15.18 14.89
CA LEU A 167 -5.63 -14.51 14.39
C LEU A 167 -6.32 -13.64 15.47
N PRO A 168 -6.53 -14.11 16.71
CA PRO A 168 -7.02 -13.27 17.80
C PRO A 168 -6.19 -12.00 18.03
N LEU A 169 -4.85 -12.12 18.10
CA LEU A 169 -3.95 -10.98 18.27
C LEU A 169 -4.07 -10.00 17.10
N ALA A 170 -4.05 -10.53 15.88
CA ALA A 170 -4.12 -9.71 14.68
C ALA A 170 -5.46 -8.97 14.56
N ALA A 171 -6.57 -9.63 14.94
CA ALA A 171 -7.89 -9.01 15.00
C ALA A 171 -7.95 -7.91 16.06
N ALA A 172 -7.40 -8.13 17.25
CA ALA A 172 -7.34 -7.12 18.31
C ALA A 172 -6.54 -5.88 17.87
N LEU A 173 -5.38 -6.10 17.25
CA LEU A 173 -4.54 -5.03 16.69
C LEU A 173 -5.27 -4.23 15.60
N TYR A 174 -6.01 -4.90 14.71
CA TYR A 174 -6.77 -4.23 13.66
C TYR A 174 -7.94 -3.42 14.23
N ILE A 175 -8.69 -3.99 15.18
CA ILE A 175 -9.78 -3.29 15.88
C ILE A 175 -9.24 -2.03 16.54
N TYR A 176 -8.18 -2.14 17.33
CA TYR A 176 -7.53 -0.97 17.92
C TYR A 176 -7.08 0.03 16.83
N GLY A 177 -6.48 -0.44 15.74
CA GLY A 177 -6.01 0.41 14.65
C GLY A 177 -7.12 1.20 13.95
N VAL A 178 -8.30 0.60 13.77
CA VAL A 178 -9.49 1.29 13.21
C VAL A 178 -10.06 2.26 14.24
N LEU A 179 -10.21 1.83 15.49
CA LEU A 179 -10.78 2.63 16.57
C LEU A 179 -9.95 3.88 16.90
N ALA A 180 -8.62 3.75 16.97
CA ALA A 180 -7.69 4.85 17.22
C ALA A 180 -7.26 5.60 15.94
N GLY A 181 -7.70 5.13 14.76
CA GLY A 181 -7.46 5.76 13.46
C GLY A 181 -8.71 6.47 12.95
N SER A 182 -9.39 5.86 11.98
CA SER A 182 -10.59 6.44 11.33
C SER A 182 -11.74 6.79 12.27
N TYR A 183 -11.79 6.17 13.46
CA TYR A 183 -12.84 6.39 14.47
C TYR A 183 -12.35 7.24 15.66
N THR A 184 -11.14 7.80 15.62
CA THR A 184 -10.54 8.49 16.78
C THR A 184 -11.43 9.61 17.32
N SER A 185 -12.10 10.38 16.46
CA SER A 185 -13.01 11.46 16.88
C SER A 185 -14.22 10.97 17.69
N LEU A 186 -14.61 9.70 17.54
CA LEU A 186 -15.71 9.07 18.27
C LEU A 186 -15.24 8.34 19.52
N THR A 187 -14.08 7.69 19.46
CA THR A 187 -13.59 6.81 20.51
C THR A 187 -12.74 7.55 21.54
N GLY A 188 -12.14 8.68 21.15
CA GLY A 188 -11.09 9.35 21.91
C GLY A 188 -9.83 8.51 22.11
N LEU A 189 -9.71 7.37 21.41
CA LEU A 189 -8.54 6.50 21.55
C LEU A 189 -7.36 7.12 20.81
N GLU A 190 -6.32 7.39 21.58
CA GLU A 190 -5.05 7.87 21.06
C GLU A 190 -4.17 6.70 20.62
N ALA A 191 -3.41 6.94 19.55
CA ALA A 191 -2.33 6.07 19.12
C ALA A 191 -1.01 6.84 19.16
N PRO A 192 0.11 6.19 19.54
CA PRO A 192 1.40 6.86 19.62
C PRO A 192 1.93 7.35 18.26
N PHE A 193 1.39 6.80 17.17
CA PHE A 193 1.68 7.13 15.78
C PHE A 193 0.49 6.70 14.91
N PHE A 194 0.45 7.10 13.64
CA PHE A 194 -0.59 6.71 12.70
C PHE A 194 -0.73 5.20 12.63
N THR A 195 -1.92 4.69 12.91
CA THR A 195 -2.15 3.25 13.09
C THR A 195 -1.81 2.43 11.84
N ARG A 196 -1.81 3.04 10.65
CA ARG A 196 -1.36 2.41 9.40
C ARG A 196 0.15 2.12 9.35
N ASN A 197 0.98 2.94 10.00
CA ASN A 197 2.45 2.93 9.85
C ASN A 197 3.14 1.79 10.64
N GLY A 198 2.42 1.08 11.50
CA GLY A 198 2.98 0.02 12.35
C GLY A 198 2.21 -1.30 12.24
N PRO A 199 2.15 -2.10 13.32
CA PRO A 199 1.61 -3.46 13.27
C PRO A 199 0.08 -3.52 13.17
N PHE A 200 -0.63 -2.44 13.52
CA PHE A 200 -2.07 -2.48 13.78
C PHE A 200 -2.87 -2.93 12.54
N PHE A 201 -2.61 -2.27 11.42
CA PHE A 201 -3.29 -2.59 10.19
C PHE A 201 -2.74 -3.86 9.52
N SER A 202 -1.43 -3.89 9.30
CA SER A 202 -0.77 -4.89 8.47
C SER A 202 -0.91 -6.31 9.03
N THR A 203 -0.87 -6.47 10.36
CA THR A 203 -0.80 -7.81 10.99
C THR A 203 -2.01 -8.66 10.66
N LEU A 204 -3.24 -8.13 10.72
CA LEU A 204 -4.44 -8.89 10.34
C LEU A 204 -4.39 -9.32 8.88
N ILE A 205 -4.09 -8.38 7.99
CA ILE A 205 -4.20 -8.61 6.57
C ILE A 205 -3.12 -9.58 6.07
N VAL A 206 -1.89 -9.46 6.57
CA VAL A 206 -0.81 -10.42 6.29
C VAL A 206 -1.14 -11.78 6.92
N THR A 207 -1.65 -11.81 8.15
CA THR A 207 -2.08 -13.06 8.82
C THR A 207 -3.16 -13.78 8.03
N LEU A 208 -4.16 -13.07 7.50
CA LEU A 208 -5.19 -13.69 6.65
C LEU A 208 -4.58 -14.35 5.42
N GLY A 209 -3.63 -13.69 4.76
CA GLY A 209 -2.91 -14.26 3.62
C GLY A 209 -2.13 -15.51 4.01
N PHE A 210 -1.44 -15.45 5.15
CA PHE A 210 -0.72 -16.56 5.75
C PHE A 210 -1.66 -17.75 6.04
N LEU A 211 -2.79 -17.53 6.73
CA LEU A 211 -3.74 -18.58 7.08
C LEU A 211 -4.44 -19.19 5.86
N ILE A 212 -4.77 -18.38 4.86
CA ILE A 212 -5.30 -18.87 3.58
C ILE A 212 -4.33 -19.87 2.95
N ARG A 213 -3.02 -19.58 2.98
CA ARG A 213 -1.99 -20.51 2.50
C ARG A 213 -1.82 -21.71 3.42
N GLN A 214 -1.73 -21.52 4.73
CA GLN A 214 -1.50 -22.59 5.70
C GLN A 214 -2.59 -23.65 5.67
N HIS A 215 -3.85 -23.22 5.62
CA HIS A 215 -5.02 -24.09 5.65
C HIS A 215 -5.60 -24.39 4.26
N GLN A 216 -5.00 -23.84 3.20
CA GLN A 216 -5.46 -24.01 1.82
C GLN A 216 -6.94 -23.64 1.66
N TRP A 217 -7.38 -22.53 2.26
CA TRP A 217 -8.77 -22.08 2.17
C TRP A 217 -9.15 -21.84 0.70
N LYS A 218 -10.31 -22.36 0.31
CA LYS A 218 -10.87 -22.22 -1.04
C LYS A 218 -12.27 -21.61 -0.96
N VAL A 219 -12.49 -20.57 -1.76
CA VAL A 219 -13.79 -19.91 -1.91
C VAL A 219 -14.09 -19.88 -3.40
N SER A 220 -15.34 -20.17 -3.78
CA SER A 220 -15.74 -20.10 -5.19
C SER A 220 -15.73 -18.65 -5.68
N SER A 221 -15.53 -18.45 -6.99
CA SER A 221 -15.52 -17.11 -7.60
C SER A 221 -16.77 -16.28 -7.22
N ALA A 222 -17.96 -16.89 -7.26
CA ALA A 222 -19.21 -16.22 -6.87
C ALA A 222 -19.26 -15.80 -5.39
N LYS A 223 -18.82 -16.67 -4.47
CA LYS A 223 -18.75 -16.34 -3.03
C LYS A 223 -17.72 -15.24 -2.76
N ALA A 224 -16.60 -15.25 -3.48
CA ALA A 224 -15.59 -14.20 -3.37
C ALA A 224 -16.11 -12.84 -3.89
N LEU A 225 -16.88 -12.81 -4.98
CA LEU A 225 -17.59 -11.62 -5.46
C LEU A 225 -18.62 -11.12 -4.42
N GLY A 226 -19.36 -12.03 -3.79
CA GLY A 226 -20.26 -11.68 -2.69
C GLY A 226 -19.53 -11.03 -1.50
N LEU A 227 -18.34 -11.55 -1.15
CA LEU A 227 -17.51 -10.98 -0.10
C LEU A 227 -16.94 -9.60 -0.48
N ILE A 228 -16.57 -9.39 -1.75
CA ILE A 228 -16.18 -8.08 -2.28
C ILE A 228 -17.34 -7.08 -2.11
N ALA A 229 -18.53 -7.44 -2.60
CA ALA A 229 -19.70 -6.58 -2.53
C ALA A 229 -20.09 -6.24 -1.09
N LEU A 230 -20.06 -7.23 -0.19
CA LEU A 230 -20.33 -7.03 1.24
C LEU A 230 -19.28 -6.11 1.88
N GLY A 231 -17.99 -6.37 1.65
CA GLY A 231 -16.90 -5.56 2.20
C GLY A 231 -16.94 -4.12 1.71
N MET A 232 -17.20 -3.89 0.41
CA MET A 232 -17.42 -2.56 -0.16
C MET A 232 -18.63 -1.88 0.48
N GLY A 233 -19.77 -2.59 0.57
CA GLY A 233 -20.98 -2.05 1.19
C GLY A 233 -20.76 -1.58 2.63
N ILE A 234 -20.07 -2.39 3.45
CA ILE A 234 -19.71 -2.03 4.82
C ILE A 234 -18.76 -0.83 4.82
N HIS A 235 -17.69 -0.85 4.04
CA HIS A 235 -16.70 0.24 3.97
C HIS A 235 -17.33 1.58 3.59
N PHE A 236 -18.16 1.62 2.55
CA PHE A 236 -18.82 2.85 2.11
C PHE A 236 -19.89 3.32 3.09
N ALA A 237 -20.61 2.39 3.74
CA ALA A 237 -21.56 2.74 4.80
C ALA A 237 -20.85 3.32 6.02
N GLU A 238 -19.69 2.77 6.42
CA GLU A 238 -18.85 3.30 7.49
C GLU A 238 -18.37 4.71 7.15
N ALA A 239 -17.78 4.93 5.96
CA ALA A 239 -17.29 6.24 5.55
C ALA A 239 -18.41 7.31 5.52
N ALA A 240 -19.59 6.95 4.97
CA ALA A 240 -20.75 7.84 4.92
C ALA A 240 -21.37 8.11 6.31
N TRP A 241 -21.24 7.15 7.24
CA TRP A 241 -21.70 7.34 8.62
C TRP A 241 -20.73 8.22 9.40
N LEU A 242 -19.43 8.00 9.27
CA LEU A 242 -18.37 8.80 9.90
C LEU A 242 -18.38 10.26 9.42
N SER A 243 -18.78 10.52 8.17
CA SER A 243 -18.92 11.89 7.67
C SER A 243 -20.01 12.70 8.36
N LYS A 244 -20.87 12.08 9.16
CA LYS A 244 -21.84 12.79 10.02
C LYS A 244 -21.22 13.33 11.33
N PHE A 245 -19.98 12.95 11.62
CA PHE A 245 -19.22 13.35 12.81
C PHE A 245 -18.03 14.25 12.44
N ASP A 246 -18.18 15.06 11.39
CA ASP A 246 -17.16 15.99 10.88
C ASP A 246 -15.84 15.31 10.44
N ILE A 247 -15.87 14.01 10.16
CA ILE A 247 -14.73 13.28 9.60
C ILE A 247 -14.88 13.24 8.08
N ALA A 248 -13.94 13.84 7.35
CA ALA A 248 -14.04 13.91 5.90
C ALA A 248 -14.07 12.51 5.24
N PHE A 249 -15.02 12.28 4.33
CA PHE A 249 -15.28 10.97 3.73
C PHE A 249 -14.04 10.30 3.10
N ASN A 250 -13.12 11.09 2.54
CA ASN A 250 -11.94 10.60 1.81
C ASN A 250 -10.69 10.36 2.68
N ILE A 251 -10.69 10.73 3.95
CA ILE A 251 -9.46 10.69 4.77
C ILE A 251 -9.19 9.31 5.39
N HIS A 252 -10.20 8.43 5.41
CA HIS A 252 -10.07 7.12 6.01
C HIS A 252 -9.03 6.29 5.27
N ASP A 253 -7.96 5.93 5.95
CA ASP A 253 -7.02 4.96 5.40
C ASP A 253 -7.63 3.58 5.34
N LEU A 254 -8.36 3.21 6.40
CA LEU A 254 -8.96 1.91 6.64
C LEU A 254 -10.21 1.98 7.50
N LEU A 255 -11.14 1.10 7.18
CA LEU A 255 -12.41 0.84 7.87
C LEU A 255 -12.61 -0.67 8.02
N PHE A 256 -13.56 -1.14 8.84
CA PHE A 256 -13.77 -2.57 9.06
C PHE A 256 -14.10 -3.33 7.78
N GLY A 257 -14.91 -2.75 6.88
CA GLY A 257 -15.25 -3.33 5.59
C GLY A 257 -14.06 -3.51 4.65
N THR A 258 -12.99 -2.72 4.83
CA THR A 258 -11.79 -2.77 3.98
C THR A 258 -11.05 -4.10 4.07
N ALA A 259 -10.97 -4.70 5.27
CA ALA A 259 -10.36 -6.01 5.46
C ALA A 259 -11.13 -7.11 4.71
N LEU A 260 -12.47 -7.09 4.81
CA LEU A 260 -13.35 -8.04 4.12
C LEU A 260 -13.26 -7.87 2.61
N TRP A 261 -13.24 -6.63 2.13
CA TRP A 261 -13.12 -6.33 0.71
C TRP A 261 -11.76 -6.77 0.13
N GLY A 262 -10.65 -6.48 0.84
CA GLY A 262 -9.33 -6.97 0.46
C GLY A 262 -9.29 -8.50 0.42
N MET A 263 -9.83 -9.17 1.43
CA MET A 263 -9.92 -10.63 1.49
C MET A 263 -10.75 -11.21 0.34
N GLY A 264 -11.93 -10.64 0.06
CA GLY A 264 -12.77 -11.04 -1.06
C GLY A 264 -12.06 -10.89 -2.40
N THR A 265 -11.36 -9.76 -2.60
CA THR A 265 -10.56 -9.50 -3.80
C THR A 265 -9.48 -10.56 -3.97
N PHE A 266 -8.71 -10.84 -2.91
CA PHE A 266 -7.65 -11.85 -2.95
C PHE A 266 -8.19 -13.26 -3.22
N MET A 267 -9.30 -13.65 -2.57
CA MET A 267 -9.93 -14.95 -2.79
C MET A 267 -10.52 -15.08 -4.20
N TRP A 268 -11.03 -14.00 -4.79
CA TRP A 268 -11.50 -13.99 -6.17
C TRP A 268 -10.34 -14.22 -7.15
N LEU A 269 -9.18 -13.60 -6.91
CA LEU A 269 -7.98 -13.84 -7.72
C LEU A 269 -7.53 -15.30 -7.60
N LEU A 270 -7.49 -15.87 -6.39
CA LEU A 270 -7.13 -17.28 -6.19
C LEU A 270 -8.12 -18.25 -6.87
N ALA A 271 -9.41 -17.92 -6.89
CA ALA A 271 -10.44 -18.72 -7.55
C ALA A 271 -10.36 -18.69 -9.08
N ASN A 272 -9.71 -17.67 -9.65
CA ASN A 272 -9.62 -17.45 -11.10
C ASN A 272 -8.15 -17.31 -11.56
N PRO A 273 -7.28 -18.33 -11.34
CA PRO A 273 -5.82 -18.21 -11.40
C PRO A 273 -5.25 -17.80 -12.77
N ASN A 274 -6.01 -18.04 -13.85
CA ASN A 274 -5.58 -17.79 -15.23
C ASN A 274 -5.95 -16.39 -15.75
N VAL A 275 -6.78 -15.64 -15.01
CA VAL A 275 -7.18 -14.28 -15.41
C VAL A 275 -5.96 -13.37 -15.44
N GLY A 276 -5.84 -12.56 -16.49
CA GLY A 276 -4.73 -11.62 -16.63
C GLY A 276 -3.40 -12.25 -17.05
N ASN A 277 -3.41 -13.46 -17.63
CA ASN A 277 -2.22 -14.10 -18.19
C ASN A 277 -1.76 -13.42 -19.50
N TYR A 278 -1.35 -12.16 -19.39
CA TYR A 278 -0.88 -11.34 -20.50
C TYR A 278 0.59 -10.94 -20.31
N GLY A 279 1.30 -10.70 -21.42
CA GLY A 279 2.70 -10.26 -21.39
C GLY A 279 2.91 -8.93 -20.66
N TRP A 280 2.03 -7.95 -20.89
CA TRP A 280 2.11 -6.62 -20.29
C TRP A 280 1.89 -6.65 -18.77
N VAL A 281 0.98 -7.50 -18.27
CA VAL A 281 0.76 -7.69 -16.83
C VAL A 281 2.06 -8.14 -16.16
N ARG A 282 2.70 -9.16 -16.73
CA ARG A 282 3.98 -9.68 -16.23
C ARG A 282 5.10 -8.63 -16.31
N ALA A 283 5.11 -7.80 -17.35
CA ALA A 283 6.11 -6.75 -17.51
C ALA A 283 6.04 -5.71 -16.37
N ILE A 284 4.83 -5.29 -15.99
CA ILE A 284 4.60 -4.34 -14.89
C ILE A 284 4.79 -5.02 -13.53
N SER A 285 4.20 -6.20 -13.32
CA SER A 285 4.23 -6.90 -12.03
C SER A 285 5.64 -7.29 -11.57
N ASN A 286 6.54 -7.60 -12.51
CA ASN A 286 7.96 -7.83 -12.23
C ASN A 286 8.69 -6.62 -11.64
N ARG A 287 8.19 -5.42 -11.91
CA ARG A 287 8.78 -4.13 -11.52
C ARG A 287 8.03 -3.46 -10.38
N MET A 288 7.09 -4.18 -9.76
CA MET A 288 6.16 -3.63 -8.79
C MET A 288 6.84 -2.87 -7.64
N LEU A 289 7.92 -3.41 -7.07
CA LEU A 289 8.65 -2.75 -5.99
C LEU A 289 9.21 -1.39 -6.45
N GLY A 290 9.84 -1.36 -7.63
CA GLY A 290 10.42 -0.14 -8.20
C GLY A 290 9.37 0.92 -8.53
N ILE A 291 8.22 0.50 -9.08
CA ILE A 291 7.10 1.40 -9.35
C ILE A 291 6.54 1.93 -8.02
N TYR A 292 6.33 1.05 -7.04
CA TYR A 292 5.87 1.43 -5.70
C TYR A 292 6.78 2.46 -5.03
N VAL A 293 8.10 2.29 -5.04
CA VAL A 293 8.98 3.25 -4.34
C VAL A 293 9.09 4.59 -5.06
N SER A 294 8.97 4.62 -6.38
CA SER A 294 9.22 5.83 -7.19
C SER A 294 7.99 6.65 -7.55
N HIS A 295 6.80 6.06 -7.62
CA HIS A 295 5.62 6.69 -8.22
C HIS A 295 5.28 8.05 -7.60
N LEU A 296 5.38 8.21 -6.27
CA LEU A 296 4.97 9.45 -5.62
C LEU A 296 5.92 10.61 -5.93
N LEU A 297 7.22 10.37 -6.06
CA LEU A 297 8.17 11.39 -6.54
C LEU A 297 7.88 11.80 -7.98
N ILE A 298 7.44 10.86 -8.81
CA ILE A 298 7.06 11.16 -10.20
C ILE A 298 5.75 11.95 -10.25
N ILE A 299 4.78 11.64 -9.38
CA ILE A 299 3.57 12.44 -9.22
C ILE A 299 3.94 13.88 -8.82
N ILE A 300 4.82 14.05 -7.83
CA ILE A 300 5.31 15.37 -7.39
C ILE A 300 5.98 16.13 -8.54
N LEU A 301 6.85 15.46 -9.31
CA LEU A 301 7.47 16.04 -10.50
C LEU A 301 6.40 16.51 -11.51
N LEU A 302 5.42 15.67 -11.81
CA LEU A 302 4.36 15.99 -12.77
C LEU A 302 3.42 17.08 -12.28
N PHE A 303 3.17 17.19 -10.97
CA PHE A 303 2.45 18.33 -10.39
C PHE A 303 3.19 19.65 -10.63
N ASN A 304 4.52 19.67 -10.46
CA ASN A 304 5.32 20.86 -10.79
C ASN A 304 5.26 21.19 -12.28
N VAL A 305 5.42 20.20 -13.16
CA VAL A 305 5.31 20.38 -14.61
C VAL A 305 3.94 20.93 -15.01
N CYS A 306 2.86 20.36 -14.48
CA CYS A 306 1.50 20.85 -14.75
C CYS A 306 1.30 22.27 -14.22
N GLY A 307 1.82 22.58 -13.03
CA GLY A 307 1.76 23.93 -12.44
C GLY A 307 2.45 24.98 -13.32
N VAL A 308 3.67 24.69 -13.80
CA VAL A 308 4.43 25.59 -14.69
C VAL A 308 3.74 25.76 -16.05
N LEU A 309 3.16 24.69 -16.60
CA LEU A 309 2.48 24.73 -17.90
C LEU A 309 1.02 25.19 -17.81
N GLY A 310 0.49 25.46 -16.62
CA GLY A 310 -0.92 25.82 -16.41
C GLY A 310 -1.90 24.70 -16.76
N ILE A 311 -1.49 23.44 -16.71
CA ILE A 311 -2.36 22.28 -16.96
C ILE A 311 -3.19 22.00 -15.68
N THR A 312 -4.51 22.11 -15.79
CA THR A 312 -5.43 22.01 -14.64
C THR A 312 -6.49 20.91 -14.82
N GLU A 313 -7.24 20.66 -13.74
CA GLU A 313 -8.43 19.79 -13.70
C GLU A 313 -8.21 18.41 -14.37
N LEU A 314 -9.13 17.97 -15.23
CA LEU A 314 -9.08 16.68 -15.90
C LEU A 314 -7.80 16.50 -16.73
N ALA A 315 -7.30 17.57 -17.37
CA ALA A 315 -6.08 17.50 -18.15
C ALA A 315 -4.86 17.23 -17.25
N LYS A 316 -4.82 17.81 -16.05
CA LYS A 316 -3.80 17.52 -15.03
C LYS A 316 -3.89 16.05 -14.61
N ASP A 317 -5.09 15.57 -14.31
CA ASP A 317 -5.28 14.20 -13.82
C ASP A 317 -4.88 13.14 -14.86
N VAL A 318 -5.26 13.35 -16.13
CA VAL A 318 -4.82 12.49 -17.25
C VAL A 318 -3.30 12.52 -17.39
N THR A 319 -2.70 13.71 -17.37
CA THR A 319 -1.25 13.89 -17.50
C THR A 319 -0.49 13.21 -16.37
N VAL A 320 -0.92 13.43 -15.12
CA VAL A 320 -0.28 12.87 -13.92
C VAL A 320 -0.46 11.37 -13.87
N PHE A 321 -1.67 10.85 -14.14
CA PHE A 321 -1.93 9.41 -14.05
C PHE A 321 -1.11 8.62 -15.09
N PHE A 322 -1.27 8.94 -16.37
CA PHE A 322 -0.56 8.22 -17.44
C PHE A 322 0.94 8.52 -17.43
N GLY A 323 1.32 9.78 -17.15
CA GLY A 323 2.71 10.17 -16.98
C GLY A 323 3.38 9.40 -15.86
N THR A 324 2.72 9.23 -14.71
CA THR A 324 3.28 8.46 -13.58
C THR A 324 3.48 7.00 -13.96
N VAL A 325 2.51 6.36 -14.61
CA VAL A 325 2.64 4.97 -15.04
C VAL A 325 3.82 4.79 -16.00
N LEU A 326 3.91 5.64 -17.02
CA LEU A 326 4.96 5.54 -18.05
C LEU A 326 6.34 5.88 -17.51
N LEU A 327 6.47 7.00 -16.78
CA LEU A 327 7.74 7.44 -16.23
C LEU A 327 8.25 6.52 -15.11
N SER A 328 7.36 6.00 -14.25
CA SER A 328 7.78 5.04 -13.20
C SER A 328 8.29 3.76 -13.83
N PHE A 329 7.57 3.24 -14.84
CA PHE A 329 8.01 2.06 -15.57
C PHE A 329 9.35 2.29 -16.28
N GLY A 330 9.48 3.41 -17.00
CA GLY A 330 10.71 3.80 -17.69
C GLY A 330 11.89 3.97 -16.74
N LEU A 331 11.69 4.66 -15.62
CA LEU A 331 12.72 4.84 -14.58
C LEU A 331 13.20 3.50 -14.04
N VAL A 332 12.30 2.58 -13.73
CA VAL A 332 12.68 1.25 -13.23
C VAL A 332 13.45 0.47 -14.29
N VAL A 333 13.06 0.53 -15.57
CA VAL A 333 13.81 -0.11 -16.67
C VAL A 333 15.23 0.46 -16.79
N VAL A 334 15.40 1.78 -16.61
CA VAL A 334 16.72 2.43 -16.60
C VAL A 334 17.54 1.99 -15.39
N ILE A 335 16.96 1.98 -14.20
CA ILE A 335 17.63 1.52 -12.97
C ILE A 335 18.06 0.05 -13.11
N GLU A 336 17.22 -0.81 -13.69
CA GLU A 336 17.54 -2.23 -13.92
C GLU A 336 18.77 -2.44 -14.82
N LYS A 337 19.01 -1.52 -15.76
CA LYS A 337 20.15 -1.54 -16.68
C LYS A 337 21.38 -0.83 -16.12
N SER A 338 21.29 -0.18 -14.95
CA SER A 338 22.39 0.56 -14.34
C SER A 338 23.04 -0.21 -13.18
N PRO A 339 24.28 0.16 -12.78
CA PRO A 339 24.91 -0.39 -11.60
C PRO A 339 24.12 -0.16 -10.29
N LEU A 340 23.19 0.81 -10.29
CA LEU A 340 22.41 1.19 -9.11
C LEU A 340 21.27 0.21 -8.78
N ARG A 341 20.97 -0.77 -9.65
CA ARG A 341 19.90 -1.76 -9.44
C ARG A 341 19.94 -2.40 -8.05
N HIS A 342 21.14 -2.78 -7.60
CA HIS A 342 21.31 -3.44 -6.31
C HIS A 342 21.09 -2.52 -5.13
N MET A 343 21.19 -1.20 -5.29
CA MET A 343 20.97 -0.24 -4.22
C MET A 343 19.51 0.20 -4.19
N LEU A 344 18.92 0.45 -5.35
CA LEU A 344 17.60 1.06 -5.49
C LEU A 344 16.44 0.06 -5.50
N LEU A 345 16.69 -1.21 -5.83
CA LEU A 345 15.63 -2.21 -6.04
C LEU A 345 15.84 -3.53 -5.27
N ARG A 346 16.91 -3.66 -4.47
CA ARG A 346 17.28 -4.91 -3.78
C ARG A 346 17.95 -4.74 -2.41
#